data_AF-A0A8M8UUZ2-F1
#
_entry.id   AF-A0A8M8UUZ2-F1
#
_cell.length_a   1.000
_cell.length_b   1.000
_cell.length_c   1.000
_cell.angle_alpha   90.00
_cell.angle_beta   90.00
_cell.angle_gamma   90.00
#
_symmetry.space_group_name_H-M   'P 1'
#
loop_
_entity.id
_entity.type
_entity.pdbx_description
1 polymer ?
#
loop_
_entity_poly.entity_id
_entity_poly.type
_entity_poly.pdbx_seq_one_letter_code
_entity_poly.pdbx_strand_id
1 'polypeptide(L)'
;MEYLFTFWACYMLYKEYDRVASMRLNFLASKGRCPEQFTVLVRNVPRDSGRSVSDSVETFFRRNHPDHYLCHQPVYNTKKFAKLVRKRDKLQNWLDYNQLKFERNPNNRPTKKRGFLGLWGQRVDSIDFYKEQIKHLDIQLTMECKKVLKDPKSVIPAAFVSFKSRWGAAVCAQTQQSKNPTLWLTNWAPEPRDVYWKNLAIPYVSLTIRRLVIAISMFALVFFYMIPIAFVQSLANLEGLQKVAPFLRPLIEWKVVKSFLQGFLPGLALKIFLLALPSILMLMSKIEGHVSLAVLERKTAAKYYYFMLVNVFLGSIAAGTAFQQLHAFLHQSATQIPRNIGVSIPMKATFFITYIMVDGWAGIASEILRLKPLVIFHLKNMFLVKTERDLEKAMNAKSVDFPEALPSLQLYFLLGIVYMVVTPVLLPFILVFFAFAHFVYRHQVINVYNQKYESAAAFWPHVHGRIIASLVISQLLLMGLLSTKKAANSTPLLIVLPILTLTFHKYCKNRFEPAFRKYPLEEAMTKDTQDLAFESDVGLKSYLTNAYVHPIFHSFEEVELAEVRVDKNQAHIMNPSPTINEDERSQSGHTVYRYEFESQTRMYRNDIEAQP
;
A
#
# COMPACT_ATOMS: atom_id res chain seq x y z
N MET A 1 -28.30 -8.86 26.44
CA MET A 1 -27.71 -9.11 25.11
C MET A 1 -26.52 -8.21 24.83
N GLU A 2 -26.67 -6.88 24.79
CA GLU A 2 -25.55 -5.96 24.48
C GLU A 2 -24.32 -6.17 25.39
N TYR A 3 -24.53 -6.32 26.70
CA TYR A 3 -23.46 -6.67 27.64
C TYR A 3 -22.75 -7.97 27.27
N LEU A 4 -23.50 -9.04 27.04
CA LEU A 4 -22.96 -10.35 26.69
C LEU A 4 -22.10 -10.26 25.41
N PHE A 5 -22.62 -9.61 24.36
CA PHE A 5 -21.89 -9.43 23.11
C PHE A 5 -20.66 -8.54 23.27
N THR A 6 -20.77 -7.44 24.02
CA THR A 6 -19.62 -6.56 24.29
C THR A 6 -18.54 -7.30 25.06
N PHE A 7 -18.88 -8.02 26.13
CA PHE A 7 -17.93 -8.79 26.93
C PHE A 7 -17.27 -9.89 26.11
N TRP A 8 -18.04 -10.63 25.33
CA TRP A 8 -17.51 -11.67 24.44
C TRP A 8 -16.59 -11.07 23.37
N ALA A 9 -16.99 -9.99 22.72
CA ALA A 9 -16.16 -9.31 21.73
C ALA A 9 -14.85 -8.78 22.34
N CYS A 10 -14.91 -8.17 23.53
CA CYS A 10 -13.71 -7.71 24.24
C CYS A 10 -12.80 -8.89 24.63
N TYR A 11 -13.36 -10.00 25.11
CA TYR A 11 -12.60 -11.21 25.44
C TYR A 11 -11.90 -11.80 24.20
N MET A 12 -12.61 -11.93 23.09
CA MET A 12 -12.03 -12.43 21.83
C MET A 12 -10.95 -11.47 21.30
N LEU A 13 -11.20 -10.17 21.32
CA LEU A 13 -10.21 -9.16 20.94
C LEU A 13 -8.97 -9.20 21.84
N TYR A 14 -9.14 -9.43 23.14
CA TYR A 14 -8.03 -9.60 24.07
C TYR A 14 -7.16 -10.80 23.70
N LYS A 15 -7.78 -11.98 23.50
CA LYS A 15 -7.08 -13.21 23.11
C LYS A 15 -6.38 -13.08 21.76
N GLU A 16 -7.04 -12.49 20.77
CA GLU A 16 -6.44 -12.27 19.45
C GLU A 16 -5.31 -11.24 19.48
N TYR A 17 -5.41 -10.18 20.29
CA TYR A 17 -4.31 -9.22 20.44
C TYR A 17 -3.07 -9.90 21.03
N ASP A 18 -3.25 -10.68 22.10
CA ASP A 18 -2.17 -11.44 22.72
C ASP A 18 -1.52 -12.44 21.74
N ARG A 19 -2.35 -13.17 20.99
CA ARG A 19 -1.88 -14.11 19.96
C ARG A 19 -1.10 -13.40 18.85
N VAL A 20 -1.62 -12.30 18.30
CA VAL A 20 -0.95 -11.54 17.22
C VAL A 20 0.33 -10.89 17.72
N ALA A 21 0.36 -10.40 18.96
CA ALA A 21 1.57 -9.87 19.58
C ALA A 21 2.65 -10.96 19.70
N SER A 22 2.27 -12.14 20.18
CA SER A 22 3.17 -13.29 20.33
C SER A 22 3.69 -13.79 18.97
N MET A 23 2.81 -13.95 17.97
CA MET A 23 3.21 -14.32 16.61
C MET A 23 4.17 -13.30 16.00
N ARG A 24 3.95 -12.00 16.26
CA ARG A 24 4.84 -10.94 15.79
C ARG A 24 6.22 -11.03 16.44
N LEU A 25 6.30 -11.21 17.75
CA LEU A 25 7.58 -11.31 18.46
C LEU A 25 8.36 -12.54 18.00
N ASN A 26 7.71 -13.70 17.91
CA ASN A 26 8.32 -14.93 17.40
C ASN A 26 8.81 -14.77 15.97
N PHE A 27 8.04 -14.09 15.11
CA PHE A 27 8.47 -13.80 13.74
C PHE A 27 9.71 -12.89 13.69
N LEU A 28 9.80 -11.87 14.54
CA LEU A 28 10.99 -11.02 14.61
C LEU A 28 12.20 -11.75 15.17
N ALA A 29 11.99 -12.64 16.14
CA ALA A 29 13.01 -13.51 16.71
C ALA A 29 13.60 -14.44 15.63
N SER A 30 12.74 -15.07 14.82
CA SER A 30 13.15 -16.03 13.79
C SER A 30 13.62 -15.39 12.48
N LYS A 31 13.29 -14.12 12.22
CA LYS A 31 13.64 -13.46 10.96
C LYS A 31 15.17 -13.33 10.81
N GLY A 32 15.72 -13.74 9.68
CA GLY A 32 17.16 -13.61 9.39
C GLY A 32 17.67 -12.16 9.40
N ARG A 33 18.97 -12.01 9.12
CA ARG A 33 19.62 -10.70 9.06
C ARG A 33 19.01 -9.86 7.94
N CYS A 34 18.50 -8.68 8.29
CA CYS A 34 17.97 -7.72 7.33
C CYS A 34 18.46 -6.31 7.66
N PRO A 35 18.70 -5.44 6.66
CA PRO A 35 19.34 -4.15 6.86
C PRO A 35 18.51 -3.22 7.75
N GLU A 36 17.18 -3.31 7.71
CA GLU A 36 16.29 -2.48 8.54
C GLU A 36 16.45 -2.70 10.05
N GLN A 37 17.01 -3.84 10.47
CA GLN A 37 17.24 -4.14 11.89
C GLN A 37 18.43 -3.34 12.45
N PHE A 38 19.36 -2.91 11.60
CA PHE A 38 20.59 -2.21 11.98
C PHE A 38 20.57 -0.72 11.61
N THR A 39 19.58 -0.29 10.83
CA THR A 39 19.57 1.05 10.24
C THR A 39 18.44 1.92 10.78
N VAL A 40 18.78 3.18 11.05
CA VAL A 40 17.88 4.23 11.50
C VAL A 40 17.83 5.33 10.44
N LEU A 41 16.62 5.76 10.07
CA LEU A 41 16.42 6.92 9.22
C LEU A 41 16.48 8.20 10.07
N VAL A 42 17.48 9.02 9.81
CA VAL A 42 17.69 10.33 10.43
C VAL A 42 17.16 11.42 9.49
N ARG A 43 16.31 12.31 10.01
CA ARG A 43 15.75 13.45 9.26
C ARG A 43 15.96 14.77 9.99
N ASN A 44 15.89 15.86 9.24
CA ASN A 44 16.16 17.22 9.74
C ASN A 44 17.54 17.35 10.38
N VAL A 45 18.56 16.91 9.65
CA VAL A 45 19.94 17.21 10.02
C VAL A 45 20.14 18.73 9.93
N PRO A 46 20.66 19.40 10.98
CA PRO A 46 20.94 20.83 10.93
C PRO A 46 21.96 21.14 9.83
N ARG A 47 21.81 22.29 9.19
CA ARG A 47 22.74 22.76 8.16
C ARG A 47 23.73 23.70 8.81
N ASP A 48 24.93 23.21 9.06
CA ASP A 48 26.04 24.04 9.54
C ASP A 48 26.75 24.70 8.35
N SER A 49 27.06 25.99 8.46
CA SER A 49 27.79 26.72 7.42
C SER A 49 29.17 26.11 7.22
N GLY A 50 29.42 25.53 6.04
CA GLY A 50 30.73 25.00 5.63
C GLY A 50 30.96 23.50 5.84
N ARG A 51 30.01 22.76 6.43
CA ARG A 51 30.10 21.29 6.56
C ARG A 51 29.09 20.59 5.66
N SER A 52 29.46 19.44 5.09
CA SER A 52 28.48 18.61 4.39
C SER A 52 27.52 17.96 5.39
N VAL A 53 26.33 17.57 4.92
CA VAL A 53 25.37 16.81 5.74
C VAL A 53 26.00 15.49 6.18
N SER A 54 26.83 14.87 5.34
CA SER A 54 27.56 13.64 5.65
C SER A 54 28.49 13.84 6.85
N ASP A 55 29.34 14.87 6.79
CA ASP A 55 30.31 15.15 7.86
C ASP A 55 29.61 15.48 9.18
N SER A 56 28.46 16.16 9.10
CA SER A 56 27.64 16.50 10.27
C SER A 56 27.06 15.25 10.93
N VAL A 57 26.53 14.31 10.13
CA VAL A 57 26.02 13.02 10.60
C VAL A 57 27.15 12.19 11.21
N GLU A 58 28.28 12.06 10.51
CA GLU A 58 29.43 11.29 11.00
C GLU A 58 29.95 11.85 12.34
N THR A 59 30.17 13.16 12.42
CA THR A 59 30.65 13.80 13.65
C THR A 59 29.66 13.61 14.80
N PHE A 60 28.36 13.77 14.54
CA PHE A 60 27.32 13.62 15.56
C PHE A 60 27.24 12.20 16.11
N PHE A 61 27.18 11.19 15.24
CA PHE A 61 27.02 9.80 15.67
C PHE A 61 28.31 9.19 16.21
N ARG A 62 29.49 9.57 15.71
CA ARG A 62 30.75 9.16 16.35
C ARG A 62 30.91 9.72 17.76
N ARG A 63 30.40 10.94 18.02
CA ARG A 63 30.47 11.55 19.35
C ARG A 63 29.45 10.94 20.32
N ASN A 64 28.21 10.72 19.88
CA ASN A 64 27.12 10.29 20.77
C ASN A 64 26.95 8.77 20.86
N HIS A 65 27.40 8.02 19.84
CA HIS A 65 27.28 6.56 19.75
C HIS A 65 28.61 5.93 19.29
N PRO A 66 29.75 6.18 19.97
CA PRO A 66 31.09 5.83 19.50
C PRO A 66 31.28 4.34 19.20
N ASP A 67 30.78 3.47 20.07
CA ASP A 67 31.05 2.02 19.97
C ASP A 67 30.15 1.32 18.96
N HIS A 68 28.93 1.84 18.76
CA HIS A 68 27.89 1.22 17.95
C HIS A 68 27.80 1.78 16.53
N TYR A 69 28.28 3.00 16.28
CA TYR A 69 28.23 3.60 14.95
C TYR A 69 29.08 2.81 13.95
N LEU A 70 28.51 2.49 12.78
CA LEU A 70 29.20 1.75 11.72
C LEU A 70 29.45 2.59 10.48
N CYS A 71 28.37 3.04 9.83
CA CYS A 71 28.43 3.85 8.62
C CYS A 71 27.12 4.63 8.42
N HIS A 72 27.08 5.51 7.44
CA HIS A 72 25.88 6.23 7.06
C HIS A 72 25.81 6.40 5.55
N GLN A 73 24.59 6.44 5.02
CA GLN A 73 24.29 6.69 3.62
C GLN A 73 23.47 7.99 3.52
N PRO A 74 24.03 9.08 2.95
CA PRO A 74 23.28 10.31 2.72
C PRO A 74 22.22 10.12 1.64
N VAL A 75 21.10 10.85 1.76
CA VAL A 75 20.02 10.83 0.79
C VAL A 75 20.21 11.95 -0.24
N TYR A 76 20.28 11.56 -1.52
CA TYR A 76 20.46 12.51 -2.63
C TYR A 76 19.14 12.89 -3.30
N ASN A 77 19.06 14.13 -3.80
CA ASN A 77 17.96 14.58 -4.63
C ASN A 77 18.07 14.03 -6.05
N THR A 78 17.45 12.89 -6.31
CA THR A 78 17.53 12.17 -7.59
C THR A 78 16.46 12.59 -8.60
N LYS A 79 15.68 13.65 -8.39
CA LYS A 79 14.51 13.98 -9.26
C LYS A 79 14.86 14.09 -10.74
N LYS A 80 15.96 14.80 -11.06
CA LYS A 80 16.43 14.99 -12.45
C LYS A 80 16.97 13.69 -13.03
N PHE A 81 17.81 12.99 -12.27
CA PHE A 81 18.37 11.69 -12.63
C PHE A 81 17.27 10.64 -12.90
N ALA A 82 16.26 10.57 -12.04
CA ALA A 82 15.10 9.69 -12.20
C ALA A 82 14.27 9.99 -13.45
N LYS A 83 14.24 11.24 -13.91
CA LYS A 83 13.57 11.61 -15.17
C LYS A 83 14.36 11.11 -16.38
N LEU A 84 15.69 11.16 -16.32
CA LEU A 84 16.57 10.65 -17.36
C LEU A 84 16.50 9.13 -17.45
N VAL A 85 16.59 8.40 -16.33
CA VAL A 85 16.49 6.92 -16.34
C VAL A 85 15.16 6.45 -16.90
N ARG A 86 14.03 7.06 -16.52
CA ARG A 86 12.73 6.73 -17.15
C ARG A 86 12.68 7.03 -18.64
N LYS A 87 13.44 8.02 -19.12
CA LYS A 87 13.53 8.32 -20.55
C LYS A 87 14.38 7.24 -21.24
N ARG A 88 15.48 6.80 -20.62
CA ARG A 88 16.31 5.67 -21.06
C ARG A 88 15.48 4.41 -21.23
N ASP A 89 14.77 3.99 -20.19
CA ASP A 89 13.97 2.75 -20.20
C ASP A 89 12.92 2.77 -21.31
N LYS A 90 12.30 3.92 -21.56
CA LYS A 90 11.35 4.07 -22.68
C LYS A 90 12.04 3.92 -24.03
N LEU A 91 13.23 4.50 -24.21
CA LEU A 91 13.99 4.35 -25.45
C LEU A 91 14.47 2.91 -25.63
N GLN A 92 14.90 2.25 -24.56
CA GLN A 92 15.28 0.84 -24.57
C GLN A 92 14.10 -0.04 -25.01
N ASN A 93 12.90 0.17 -24.46
CA ASN A 93 11.71 -0.56 -24.91
C ASN A 93 11.41 -0.35 -26.40
N TRP A 94 11.65 0.85 -26.93
CA TRP A 94 11.50 1.11 -28.36
C TRP A 94 12.60 0.44 -29.20
N LEU A 95 13.82 0.38 -28.70
CA LEU A 95 14.92 -0.34 -29.34
C LEU A 95 14.60 -1.84 -29.41
N ASP A 96 14.26 -2.45 -28.27
CA ASP A 96 13.89 -3.86 -28.14
C ASP A 96 12.71 -4.18 -29.09
N TYR A 97 11.69 -3.32 -29.17
CA TYR A 97 10.58 -3.48 -30.11
C TYR A 97 11.02 -3.49 -31.59
N ASN A 98 11.92 -2.58 -31.99
CA ASN A 98 12.39 -2.52 -33.37
C ASN A 98 13.32 -3.70 -33.72
N GLN A 99 14.11 -4.18 -32.75
CA GLN A 99 14.91 -5.39 -32.90
C GLN A 99 14.02 -6.63 -33.11
N LEU A 100 13.02 -6.83 -32.24
CA LEU A 100 12.05 -7.92 -32.39
C LEU A 100 11.30 -7.85 -33.74
N LYS A 101 10.97 -6.63 -34.21
CA LYS A 101 10.35 -6.44 -35.52
C LYS A 101 11.28 -6.84 -36.67
N PHE A 102 12.57 -6.57 -36.55
CA PHE A 102 13.58 -6.97 -37.53
C PHE A 102 13.84 -8.48 -37.50
N GLU A 103 13.93 -9.08 -36.31
CA GLU A 103 14.08 -10.54 -36.14
C GLU A 103 12.90 -11.31 -36.78
N ARG A 104 11.68 -10.79 -36.65
CA ARG A 104 10.49 -11.38 -37.30
C ARG A 104 10.52 -11.27 -38.83
N ASN A 105 11.11 -10.19 -39.37
CA ASN A 105 11.18 -9.91 -40.80
C ASN A 105 12.58 -9.41 -41.20
N PRO A 106 13.57 -10.33 -41.38
CA PRO A 106 14.98 -9.96 -41.60
C PRO A 106 15.20 -9.14 -42.88
N ASN A 107 14.29 -9.27 -43.86
CA ASN A 107 14.40 -8.61 -45.15
C ASN A 107 14.09 -7.11 -45.11
N ASN A 108 13.51 -6.57 -44.03
CA ASN A 108 13.10 -5.17 -43.95
C ASN A 108 13.53 -4.51 -42.63
N ARG A 109 14.61 -3.72 -42.69
CA ARG A 109 15.08 -2.94 -41.54
C ARG A 109 14.08 -1.82 -41.20
N PRO A 110 13.62 -1.72 -39.95
CA PRO A 110 12.63 -0.72 -39.57
C PRO A 110 13.21 0.70 -39.65
N THR A 111 12.63 1.55 -40.50
CA THR A 111 13.06 2.95 -40.66
C THR A 111 12.11 3.93 -39.97
N LYS A 112 12.66 5.06 -39.53
CA LYS A 112 11.91 6.18 -38.92
C LYS A 112 12.43 7.50 -39.47
N LYS A 113 11.56 8.52 -39.56
CA LYS A 113 11.99 9.89 -39.90
C LYS A 113 12.43 10.66 -38.65
N ARG A 114 13.48 11.49 -38.76
CA ARG A 114 14.09 12.22 -37.62
C ARG A 114 13.24 13.34 -37.02
N GLY A 115 12.31 13.93 -37.77
CA GLY A 115 11.58 15.14 -37.39
C GLY A 115 10.46 14.93 -36.36
N PHE A 116 9.69 15.98 -36.12
CA PHE A 116 8.65 16.03 -35.08
C PHE A 116 7.67 14.85 -35.21
N LEU A 117 7.51 14.09 -34.13
CA LEU A 117 6.68 12.88 -34.03
C LEU A 117 6.97 11.79 -35.09
N GLY A 118 8.11 11.84 -35.77
CA GLY A 118 8.46 10.90 -36.85
C GLY A 118 7.78 11.18 -38.19
N LEU A 119 7.21 12.37 -38.38
CA LEU A 119 6.44 12.71 -39.58
C LEU A 119 7.31 13.38 -40.68
N TRP A 120 8.34 14.13 -40.29
CA TRP A 120 9.15 14.98 -41.19
C TRP A 120 10.65 14.60 -41.14
N GLY A 121 11.44 14.95 -42.15
CA GLY A 121 12.89 14.74 -42.19
C GLY A 121 13.38 13.43 -42.82
N GLN A 122 14.69 13.24 -42.83
CA GLN A 122 15.39 12.10 -43.44
C GLN A 122 14.99 10.77 -42.78
N ARG A 123 14.76 9.73 -43.60
CA ARG A 123 14.56 8.36 -43.12
C ARG A 123 15.91 7.81 -42.66
N VAL A 124 15.95 7.39 -41.41
CA VAL A 124 17.11 6.74 -40.80
C VAL A 124 16.71 5.39 -40.24
N ASP A 125 17.68 4.51 -40.04
CA ASP A 125 17.45 3.25 -39.36
C ASP A 125 16.99 3.52 -37.92
N SER A 126 15.87 2.90 -37.52
CA SER A 126 15.32 3.08 -36.18
C SER A 126 16.21 2.47 -35.11
N ILE A 127 16.85 1.33 -35.40
CA ILE A 127 17.69 0.61 -34.43
C ILE A 127 18.93 1.44 -34.13
N ASP A 128 19.65 1.87 -35.17
CA ASP A 128 20.88 2.65 -35.01
C ASP A 128 20.58 4.03 -34.39
N PHE A 129 19.46 4.64 -34.76
CA PHE A 129 19.00 5.89 -34.13
C PHE A 129 18.72 5.76 -32.63
N TYR A 130 18.02 4.70 -32.19
CA TYR A 130 17.77 4.49 -30.76
C TYR A 130 19.05 4.11 -30.00
N LYS A 131 19.96 3.32 -30.60
CA LYS A 131 21.28 3.02 -30.03
C LYS A 131 22.09 4.30 -29.79
N GLU A 132 22.17 5.17 -30.79
CA GLU A 132 22.89 6.44 -30.68
C GLU A 132 22.27 7.35 -29.59
N GLN A 133 20.95 7.43 -29.53
CA GLN A 133 20.27 8.22 -28.49
C GLN A 133 20.43 7.64 -27.09
N ILE A 134 20.44 6.32 -26.93
CA ILE A 134 20.70 5.67 -25.64
C ILE A 134 22.14 5.96 -25.21
N LYS A 135 23.12 5.80 -26.11
CA LYS A 135 24.53 6.12 -25.83
C LYS A 135 24.71 7.58 -25.39
N HIS A 136 24.09 8.52 -26.08
CA HIS A 136 24.14 9.93 -25.69
C HIS A 136 23.47 10.17 -24.32
N LEU A 137 22.37 9.48 -24.04
CA LEU A 137 21.67 9.58 -22.76
C LEU A 137 22.46 8.94 -21.61
N ASP A 138 23.18 7.86 -21.86
CA ASP A 138 24.03 7.18 -20.88
C ASP A 138 25.22 8.07 -20.49
N ILE A 139 25.84 8.77 -21.45
CA ILE A 139 26.85 9.80 -21.17
C ILE A 139 26.25 10.92 -20.28
N GLN A 140 25.03 11.38 -20.58
CA GLN A 140 24.34 12.37 -19.74
C GLN A 140 24.03 11.83 -18.33
N LEU A 141 23.65 10.55 -18.21
CA LEU A 141 23.40 9.90 -16.94
C LEU A 141 24.67 9.82 -16.09
N THR A 142 25.80 9.41 -16.65
CA THR A 142 27.09 9.37 -15.93
C THR A 142 27.51 10.76 -15.45
N MET A 143 27.36 11.79 -16.30
CA MET A 143 27.67 13.17 -15.93
C MET A 143 26.78 13.68 -14.80
N GLU A 144 25.47 13.44 -14.89
CA GLU A 144 24.52 13.86 -13.85
C GLU A 144 24.72 13.06 -12.56
N CYS A 145 25.05 11.77 -12.63
CA CYS A 145 25.38 10.94 -11.47
C CYS A 145 26.59 11.50 -10.73
N LYS A 146 27.70 11.74 -11.44
CA LYS A 146 28.93 12.35 -10.88
C LYS A 146 28.65 13.74 -10.28
N LYS A 147 27.78 14.53 -10.92
CA LYS A 147 27.37 15.84 -10.42
C LYS A 147 26.58 15.74 -9.13
N VAL A 148 25.60 14.85 -9.04
CA VAL A 148 24.75 14.66 -7.85
C VAL A 148 25.57 14.16 -6.65
N LEU A 149 26.55 13.27 -6.88
CA LEU A 149 27.42 12.75 -5.84
C LEU A 149 28.42 13.79 -5.32
N LYS A 150 28.90 14.70 -6.19
CA LYS A 150 29.86 15.76 -5.81
C LYS A 150 29.21 17.02 -5.25
N ASP A 151 27.96 17.31 -5.62
CA ASP A 151 27.29 18.56 -5.25
C ASP A 151 26.69 18.49 -3.83
N PRO A 152 27.23 19.24 -2.85
CA PRO A 152 26.70 19.24 -1.49
C PRO A 152 25.27 19.79 -1.43
N LYS A 153 24.84 20.63 -2.39
CA LYS A 153 23.46 21.14 -2.44
C LYS A 153 22.44 20.07 -2.87
N SER A 154 22.90 19.01 -3.51
CA SER A 154 22.07 17.88 -3.92
C SER A 154 21.79 16.92 -2.76
N VAL A 155 22.50 17.03 -1.64
CA VAL A 155 22.26 16.24 -0.43
C VAL A 155 21.09 16.82 0.38
N ILE A 156 20.09 15.98 0.62
CA ILE A 156 18.94 16.31 1.45
C ILE A 156 19.37 16.20 2.93
N PRO A 157 18.82 17.00 3.86
CA PRO A 157 19.09 16.87 5.30
C PRO A 157 18.45 15.61 5.91
N ALA A 158 18.75 14.45 5.33
CA ALA A 158 18.33 13.11 5.76
C ALA A 158 19.42 12.09 5.39
N ALA A 159 19.60 11.09 6.25
CA ALA A 159 20.57 10.02 6.06
C ALA A 159 20.04 8.71 6.68
N PHE A 160 20.47 7.58 6.12
CA PHE A 160 20.33 6.28 6.75
C PHE A 160 21.59 6.00 7.56
N VAL A 161 21.46 5.83 8.86
CA VAL A 161 22.59 5.58 9.76
C VAL A 161 22.53 4.14 10.21
N SER A 162 23.61 3.40 9.96
CA SER A 162 23.73 1.98 10.28
C SER A 162 24.62 1.78 11.50
N PHE A 163 24.22 0.83 12.35
CA PHE A 163 24.91 0.46 13.58
C PHE A 163 25.48 -0.95 13.47
N LYS A 164 26.50 -1.26 14.28
CA LYS A 164 27.10 -2.60 14.38
C LYS A 164 26.15 -3.65 14.97
N SER A 165 25.22 -3.20 15.81
CA SER A 165 24.29 -4.04 16.58
C SER A 165 22.86 -3.54 16.41
N ARG A 166 21.89 -4.46 16.47
CA ARG A 166 20.46 -4.12 16.52
C ARG A 166 20.13 -3.40 17.81
N TRP A 167 20.80 -3.73 18.90
CA TRP A 167 20.67 -3.01 20.16
C TRP A 167 21.00 -1.52 19.99
N GLY A 168 22.12 -1.19 19.35
CA GLY A 168 22.51 0.21 19.09
C GLY A 168 21.51 0.95 18.21
N ALA A 169 21.01 0.29 17.16
CA ALA A 169 19.95 0.84 16.32
C ALA A 169 18.64 1.07 17.10
N ALA A 170 18.27 0.13 17.97
CA ALA A 170 17.06 0.21 18.78
C ALA A 170 17.11 1.35 19.80
N VAL A 171 18.25 1.56 20.45
CA VAL A 171 18.48 2.70 21.34
C VAL A 171 18.37 4.01 20.57
N CYS A 172 19.04 4.13 19.43
CA CYS A 172 19.01 5.33 18.60
C CYS A 172 17.58 5.67 18.08
N ALA A 173 16.83 4.66 17.61
CA ALA A 173 15.49 4.85 17.06
C ALA A 173 14.41 5.18 18.11
N GLN A 174 14.65 4.86 19.39
CA GLN A 174 13.67 5.05 20.47
C GLN A 174 13.98 6.22 21.40
N THR A 175 15.17 6.83 21.28
CA THR A 175 15.62 7.93 22.15
C THR A 175 15.65 9.27 21.43
N GLN A 176 15.38 10.34 22.19
CA GLN A 176 15.50 11.72 21.71
C GLN A 176 16.99 12.09 21.60
N GLN A 177 17.44 12.46 20.40
CA GLN A 177 18.88 12.69 20.14
C GLN A 177 19.37 14.09 20.51
N SER A 178 18.53 15.12 20.43
CA SER A 178 18.95 16.52 20.65
C SER A 178 17.95 17.28 21.53
N LYS A 179 18.41 18.39 22.14
CA LYS A 179 17.57 19.29 22.96
C LYS A 179 16.36 19.81 22.20
N ASN A 180 16.48 20.02 20.89
CA ASN A 180 15.37 20.45 20.05
C ASN A 180 14.64 19.21 19.50
N PRO A 181 13.35 19.01 19.83
CA PRO A 181 12.58 17.85 19.37
C PRO A 181 12.31 17.84 17.86
N THR A 182 12.68 18.88 17.12
CA THR A 182 12.47 18.97 15.66
C THR A 182 13.74 18.65 14.85
N LEU A 183 14.90 18.56 15.49
CA LEU A 183 16.19 18.26 14.86
C LEU A 183 16.64 16.84 15.20
N TRP A 184 17.45 16.24 14.31
CA TRP A 184 17.97 14.88 14.48
C TRP A 184 16.88 13.84 14.75
N LEU A 185 15.80 13.91 13.96
CA LEU A 185 14.65 13.02 14.10
C LEU A 185 15.03 11.60 13.67
N THR A 186 15.16 10.70 14.63
CA THR A 186 15.46 9.28 14.42
C THR A 186 14.17 8.47 14.40
N ASN A 187 13.97 7.72 13.32
CA ASN A 187 12.93 6.69 13.23
C ASN A 187 13.57 5.42 12.67
N TRP A 188 13.03 4.24 13.00
CA TRP A 188 13.40 3.00 12.31
C TRP A 188 13.39 3.19 10.79
N ALA A 189 14.48 2.77 10.12
CA ALA A 189 14.48 2.74 8.67
C ALA A 189 13.51 1.65 8.19
N PRO A 190 12.63 1.96 7.23
CA PRO A 190 11.87 0.91 6.54
C PRO A 190 12.84 -0.03 5.80
N GLU A 191 12.39 -1.22 5.46
CA GLU A 191 13.12 -2.09 4.55
C GLU A 191 13.41 -1.36 3.22
N PRO A 192 14.57 -1.54 2.56
CA PRO A 192 14.92 -0.81 1.33
C PRO A 192 13.84 -0.81 0.25
N ARG A 193 13.11 -1.93 0.08
CA ARG A 193 11.98 -2.06 -0.86
C ARG A 193 10.70 -1.31 -0.42
N ASP A 194 10.54 -1.07 0.88
CA ASP A 194 9.43 -0.32 1.48
C ASP A 194 9.69 1.21 1.45
N VAL A 195 10.93 1.65 1.24
CA VAL A 195 11.27 3.08 1.21
C VAL A 195 10.61 3.79 0.03
N TYR A 196 9.78 4.79 0.33
CA TYR A 196 9.20 5.70 -0.66
C TYR A 196 10.09 6.93 -0.87
N TRP A 197 11.12 6.76 -1.69
CA TRP A 197 12.20 7.72 -1.97
C TRP A 197 11.75 9.16 -2.28
N LYS A 198 10.62 9.33 -2.98
CA LYS A 198 10.13 10.65 -3.39
C LYS A 198 9.80 11.58 -2.22
N ASN A 199 9.44 11.02 -1.06
CA ASN A 199 9.02 11.78 0.12
C ASN A 199 10.15 12.05 1.11
N LEU A 200 11.33 11.46 0.93
CA LEU A 200 12.50 11.72 1.79
C LEU A 200 13.01 13.16 1.67
N ALA A 201 12.79 13.80 0.52
CA ALA A 201 13.24 15.16 0.22
C ALA A 201 12.39 16.28 0.85
N ILE A 202 11.31 15.95 1.55
CA ILE A 202 10.34 16.95 2.02
C ILE A 202 10.80 17.49 3.38
N PRO A 203 10.98 18.83 3.52
CA PRO A 203 11.37 19.43 4.79
C PRO A 203 10.22 19.34 5.80
N TYR A 204 10.56 19.25 7.09
CA TYR A 204 9.59 19.01 8.16
C TYR A 204 8.49 20.06 8.29
N VAL A 205 8.81 21.35 8.18
CA VAL A 205 7.79 22.42 8.23
C VAL A 205 6.75 22.24 7.11
N SER A 206 7.19 21.84 5.92
CA SER A 206 6.29 21.54 4.80
C SER A 206 5.40 20.33 5.08
N LEU A 207 5.85 19.33 5.85
CA LEU A 207 5.01 18.18 6.23
C LEU A 207 3.80 18.62 7.05
N THR A 208 3.96 19.56 7.99
CA THR A 208 2.85 20.06 8.81
C THR A 208 1.80 20.76 7.95
N ILE A 209 2.23 21.65 7.05
CA ILE A 209 1.32 22.37 6.13
C ILE A 209 0.61 21.39 5.19
N ARG A 210 1.35 20.43 4.60
CA ARG A 210 0.77 19.40 3.71
C ARG A 210 -0.29 18.57 4.42
N ARG A 211 -0.05 18.16 5.67
CA ARG A 211 -1.02 17.41 6.47
C ARG A 211 -2.27 18.24 6.77
N LEU A 212 -2.12 19.53 7.05
CA LEU A 212 -3.26 20.43 7.25
C LEU A 212 -4.09 20.57 5.96
N VAL A 213 -3.45 20.82 4.82
CA VAL A 213 -4.13 20.93 3.52
C VAL A 213 -4.87 19.64 3.16
N ILE A 214 -4.24 18.48 3.37
CA ILE A 214 -4.88 17.18 3.12
C ILE A 214 -6.02 16.90 4.11
N ALA A 215 -5.92 17.33 5.36
CA ALA A 215 -7.02 17.22 6.32
C ALA A 215 -8.24 18.06 5.88
N ILE A 216 -8.02 19.29 5.44
CA ILE A 216 -9.09 20.16 4.91
C ILE A 216 -9.69 19.56 3.63
N SER A 217 -8.84 19.07 2.73
CA SER A 217 -9.28 18.42 1.49
C SER A 217 -10.06 17.13 1.76
N MET A 218 -9.69 16.36 2.79
CA MET A 218 -10.40 15.17 3.23
C MET A 218 -11.78 15.52 3.79
N PHE A 219 -11.87 16.59 4.60
CA PHE A 219 -13.15 17.09 5.09
C PHE A 219 -14.07 17.51 3.94
N ALA A 220 -13.55 18.29 2.98
CA ALA A 220 -14.29 18.69 1.78
C ALA A 220 -14.75 17.47 0.97
N LEU A 221 -13.86 16.48 0.77
CA LEU A 221 -14.20 15.24 0.08
C LEU A 221 -15.36 14.52 0.78
N VAL A 222 -15.28 14.30 2.10
CA VAL A 222 -16.36 13.68 2.89
C VAL A 222 -17.67 14.45 2.75
N PHE A 223 -17.63 15.79 2.85
CA PHE A 223 -18.80 16.64 2.76
C PHE A 223 -19.47 16.59 1.38
N PHE A 224 -18.73 16.85 0.30
CA PHE A 224 -19.29 16.86 -1.06
C PHE A 224 -19.72 15.47 -1.53
N TYR A 225 -19.08 14.41 -1.03
CA TYR A 225 -19.47 13.04 -1.36
C TYR A 225 -20.80 12.61 -0.70
N MET A 226 -21.37 13.42 0.20
CA MET A 226 -22.75 13.19 0.64
C MET A 226 -23.78 13.29 -0.50
N ILE A 227 -23.48 14.06 -1.56
CA ILE A 227 -24.38 14.22 -2.71
C ILE A 227 -24.57 12.89 -3.48
N PRO A 228 -23.51 12.19 -3.94
CA PRO A 228 -23.65 10.84 -4.51
C PRO A 228 -24.33 9.84 -3.57
N ILE A 229 -24.05 9.90 -2.26
CA ILE A 229 -24.69 9.01 -1.29
C ILE A 229 -26.19 9.27 -1.21
N ALA A 230 -26.61 10.53 -1.13
CA ALA A 230 -28.01 10.90 -1.15
C ALA A 230 -28.70 10.43 -2.44
N PHE A 231 -28.03 10.55 -3.58
CA PHE A 231 -28.52 10.01 -4.85
C PHE A 231 -28.72 8.48 -4.78
N VAL A 232 -27.74 7.72 -4.29
CA VAL A 232 -27.88 6.26 -4.09
C VAL A 232 -29.05 5.92 -3.15
N GLN A 233 -29.19 6.67 -2.05
CA GLN A 233 -30.29 6.45 -1.10
C GLN A 233 -31.67 6.77 -1.71
N SER A 234 -31.74 7.71 -2.65
CA SER A 234 -32.98 7.99 -3.40
C SER A 234 -33.36 6.82 -4.32
N LEU A 235 -32.39 6.13 -4.92
CA LEU A 235 -32.63 4.94 -5.76
C LEU A 235 -33.13 3.75 -4.94
N ALA A 236 -32.74 3.66 -3.66
CA ALA A 236 -33.19 2.61 -2.75
C ALA A 236 -34.65 2.77 -2.30
N ASN A 237 -35.26 3.94 -2.50
CA ASN A 237 -36.67 4.20 -2.17
C ASN A 237 -37.53 4.29 -3.45
N LEU A 238 -38.70 3.66 -3.46
CA LEU A 238 -39.57 3.61 -4.64
C LEU A 238 -40.06 5.01 -5.07
N GLU A 239 -40.45 5.84 -4.11
CA GLU A 239 -40.86 7.23 -4.37
C GLU A 239 -39.70 8.10 -4.85
N GLY A 240 -38.48 7.83 -4.35
CA GLY A 240 -37.26 8.51 -4.79
C GLY A 240 -36.90 8.12 -6.23
N LEU A 241 -36.97 6.82 -6.55
CA LEU A 241 -36.71 6.29 -7.88
C LEU A 241 -37.68 6.87 -8.93
N GLN A 242 -38.96 6.98 -8.62
CA GLN A 242 -39.97 7.58 -9.53
C GLN A 242 -39.77 9.08 -9.77
N LYS A 243 -39.14 9.79 -8.83
CA LYS A 243 -38.79 11.22 -8.95
C LYS A 243 -37.51 11.42 -9.75
N VAL A 244 -36.50 10.60 -9.51
CA VAL A 244 -35.17 10.73 -10.15
C VAL A 244 -35.15 10.17 -11.57
N ALA A 245 -35.89 9.09 -11.83
CA ALA A 245 -35.93 8.42 -13.13
C ALA A 245 -37.38 8.15 -13.56
N PRO A 246 -38.12 9.20 -14.00
CA PRO A 246 -39.53 9.07 -14.36
C PRO A 246 -39.77 8.14 -15.56
N PHE A 247 -38.76 7.94 -16.41
CA PHE A 247 -38.81 7.00 -17.54
C PHE A 247 -38.85 5.52 -17.10
N LEU A 248 -38.51 5.19 -15.85
CA LEU A 248 -38.61 3.84 -15.31
C LEU A 248 -40.02 3.47 -14.85
N ARG A 249 -40.97 4.42 -14.79
CA ARG A 249 -42.35 4.19 -14.35
C ARG A 249 -43.02 2.96 -15.01
N PRO A 250 -43.01 2.80 -16.35
CA PRO A 250 -43.61 1.63 -16.99
C PRO A 250 -42.87 0.32 -16.68
N LEU A 251 -41.55 0.35 -16.41
CA LEU A 251 -40.79 -0.84 -16.03
C LEU A 251 -40.96 -1.23 -14.55
N ILE A 252 -41.29 -0.26 -13.68
CA ILE A 252 -41.49 -0.46 -12.24
C ILE A 252 -42.78 -1.24 -11.93
N GLU A 253 -43.73 -1.31 -12.88
CA GLU A 253 -44.97 -2.09 -12.73
C GLU A 253 -44.72 -3.60 -12.71
N TRP A 254 -43.60 -4.06 -13.32
CA TRP A 254 -43.22 -5.48 -13.30
C TRP A 254 -42.58 -5.84 -11.96
N LYS A 255 -43.26 -6.69 -11.17
CA LYS A 255 -42.83 -7.11 -9.80
C LYS A 255 -41.38 -7.57 -9.71
N VAL A 256 -40.88 -8.28 -10.72
CA VAL A 256 -39.50 -8.79 -10.77
C VAL A 256 -38.50 -7.64 -10.97
N VAL A 257 -38.76 -6.76 -11.94
CA VAL A 257 -37.91 -5.61 -12.28
C VAL A 257 -37.87 -4.61 -11.11
N LYS A 258 -39.01 -4.38 -10.46
CA LYS A 258 -39.11 -3.56 -9.24
C LYS A 258 -38.20 -4.07 -8.13
N SER A 259 -38.22 -5.38 -7.87
CA SER A 259 -37.41 -5.99 -6.80
C SER A 259 -35.92 -5.92 -7.11
N PHE A 260 -35.54 -6.12 -8.39
CA PHE A 260 -34.16 -5.98 -8.85
C PHE A 260 -33.66 -4.53 -8.73
N LEU A 261 -34.44 -3.55 -9.22
CA LEU A 261 -34.09 -2.13 -9.17
C LEU A 261 -33.97 -1.62 -7.73
N GLN A 262 -34.84 -2.05 -6.82
CA GLN A 262 -34.80 -1.57 -5.43
C GLN A 262 -33.69 -2.25 -4.61
N GLY A 263 -33.40 -3.53 -4.86
CA GLY A 263 -32.44 -4.30 -4.08
C GLY A 263 -31.00 -4.20 -4.59
N PHE A 264 -30.79 -4.40 -5.89
CA PHE A 264 -29.44 -4.58 -6.47
C PHE A 264 -28.82 -3.25 -6.92
N LEU A 265 -29.60 -2.40 -7.60
CA LEU A 265 -29.10 -1.17 -8.22
C LEU A 265 -28.42 -0.20 -7.25
N PRO A 266 -28.94 0.07 -6.03
CA PRO A 266 -28.29 1.00 -5.11
C PRO A 266 -26.93 0.49 -4.65
N GLY A 267 -26.81 -0.82 -4.38
CA GLY A 267 -25.55 -1.44 -3.99
C GLY A 267 -24.51 -1.37 -5.11
N LEU A 268 -24.92 -1.63 -6.35
CA LEU A 268 -24.04 -1.51 -7.52
C LEU A 268 -23.63 -0.06 -7.78
N ALA A 269 -24.57 0.89 -7.72
CA ALA A 269 -24.30 2.31 -7.91
C ALA A 269 -23.30 2.83 -6.86
N LEU A 270 -23.49 2.44 -5.58
CA LEU A 270 -22.55 2.79 -4.52
C LEU A 270 -21.14 2.25 -4.81
N LYS A 271 -21.03 0.98 -5.21
CA LYS A 271 -19.75 0.35 -5.57
C LYS A 271 -19.05 1.07 -6.71
N ILE A 272 -19.79 1.49 -7.74
CA ILE A 272 -19.26 2.25 -8.88
C ILE A 272 -18.68 3.59 -8.40
N PHE A 273 -19.41 4.34 -7.57
CA PHE A 273 -18.91 5.59 -7.02
C PHE A 273 -17.62 5.37 -6.21
N LEU A 274 -17.59 4.32 -5.37
CA LEU A 274 -16.44 4.01 -4.52
C LEU A 274 -15.19 3.55 -5.28
N LEU A 275 -15.31 3.07 -6.52
CA LEU A 275 -14.20 2.48 -7.28
C LEU A 275 -13.00 3.44 -7.48
N ALA A 276 -13.27 4.73 -7.71
CA ALA A 276 -12.22 5.73 -7.90
C ALA A 276 -11.55 6.18 -6.59
N LEU A 277 -12.23 5.98 -5.46
CA LEU A 277 -11.89 6.62 -4.19
C LEU A 277 -10.56 6.14 -3.58
N PRO A 278 -10.24 4.82 -3.51
CA PRO A 278 -8.95 4.37 -2.99
C PRO A 278 -7.75 5.00 -3.71
N SER A 279 -7.87 5.24 -5.02
CA SER A 279 -6.83 5.89 -5.82
C SER A 279 -6.64 7.37 -5.43
N ILE A 280 -7.74 8.09 -5.21
CA ILE A 280 -7.73 9.50 -4.75
C ILE A 280 -7.11 9.58 -3.34
N LEU A 281 -7.52 8.72 -2.42
CA LEU A 281 -7.02 8.70 -1.05
C LEU A 281 -5.54 8.30 -0.96
N MET A 282 -5.09 7.43 -1.87
CA MET A 282 -3.67 7.07 -2.01
C MET A 282 -2.85 8.27 -2.51
N LEU A 283 -3.37 9.05 -3.46
CA LEU A 283 -2.72 10.28 -3.91
C LEU A 283 -2.61 11.31 -2.77
N MET A 284 -3.69 11.53 -2.03
CA MET A 284 -3.70 12.40 -0.85
C MET A 284 -2.64 11.97 0.17
N SER A 285 -2.56 10.68 0.49
CA SER A 285 -1.57 10.15 1.43
C SER A 285 -0.13 10.27 0.91
N LYS A 286 0.10 10.21 -0.41
CA LYS A 286 1.43 10.46 -1.01
C LYS A 286 1.86 11.90 -0.82
N ILE A 287 0.93 12.85 -0.96
CA ILE A 287 1.17 14.29 -0.78
C ILE A 287 1.51 14.64 0.67
N GLU A 288 0.98 13.90 1.67
CA GLU A 288 1.29 14.08 3.10
C GLU A 288 2.77 13.85 3.45
N GLY A 289 3.53 13.14 2.61
CA GLY A 289 4.97 12.97 2.80
C GLY A 289 5.39 11.82 3.71
N HIS A 290 4.67 10.69 3.72
CA HIS A 290 5.11 9.48 4.45
C HIS A 290 6.28 8.79 3.72
N VAL A 291 7.23 8.26 4.50
CA VAL A 291 8.53 7.75 3.99
C VAL A 291 8.52 6.27 3.58
N SER A 292 7.52 5.50 3.98
CA SER A 292 7.40 4.06 3.69
C SER A 292 6.08 3.74 2.99
N LEU A 293 6.06 2.75 2.11
CA LEU A 293 4.85 2.24 1.47
C LEU A 293 3.88 1.65 2.52
N ALA A 294 4.38 0.93 3.52
CA ALA A 294 3.57 0.36 4.59
C ALA A 294 2.81 1.43 5.40
N VAL A 295 3.47 2.53 5.81
CA VAL A 295 2.76 3.67 6.45
C VAL A 295 1.78 4.32 5.49
N LEU A 296 2.14 4.48 4.22
CA LEU A 296 1.30 5.12 3.21
C LEU A 296 -0.02 4.34 3.01
N GLU A 297 0.06 3.02 2.89
CA GLU A 297 -1.10 2.13 2.78
C GLU A 297 -1.94 2.15 4.07
N ARG A 298 -1.32 2.08 5.26
CA ARG A 298 -2.02 2.20 6.55
C ARG A 298 -2.77 3.53 6.70
N LYS A 299 -2.17 4.64 6.27
CA LYS A 299 -2.78 5.98 6.32
C LYS A 299 -3.88 6.16 5.28
N THR A 300 -3.73 5.53 4.11
CA THR A 300 -4.79 5.49 3.10
C THR A 300 -5.98 4.69 3.60
N ALA A 301 -5.74 3.49 4.16
CA ALA A 301 -6.76 2.67 4.80
C ALA A 301 -7.47 3.41 5.94
N ALA A 302 -6.74 4.21 6.73
CA ALA A 302 -7.35 5.02 7.79
C ALA A 302 -8.32 6.07 7.24
N LYS A 303 -7.92 6.83 6.22
CA LYS A 303 -8.81 7.80 5.56
C LYS A 303 -10.04 7.12 4.97
N TYR A 304 -9.83 5.98 4.30
CA TYR A 304 -10.92 5.26 3.68
C TYR A 304 -11.88 4.68 4.73
N TYR A 305 -11.39 4.17 5.86
CA TYR A 305 -12.25 3.76 6.99
C TYR A 305 -13.11 4.90 7.51
N TYR A 306 -12.55 6.09 7.76
CA TYR A 306 -13.33 7.24 8.21
C TYR A 306 -14.36 7.67 7.17
N PHE A 307 -14.00 7.61 5.88
CA PHE A 307 -14.95 7.85 4.80
C PHE A 307 -16.09 6.82 4.80
N MET A 308 -15.78 5.52 4.89
CA MET A 308 -16.80 4.46 4.94
C MET A 308 -17.71 4.63 6.16
N LEU A 309 -17.16 5.01 7.31
CA LEU A 309 -17.94 5.29 8.52
C LEU A 309 -18.88 6.49 8.35
N VAL A 310 -18.38 7.62 7.86
CA VAL A 310 -19.16 8.87 7.78
C VAL A 310 -20.10 8.87 6.59
N ASN A 311 -19.62 8.54 5.38
CA ASN A 311 -20.43 8.60 4.17
C ASN A 311 -21.28 7.35 3.97
N VAL A 312 -20.67 6.17 4.00
CA VAL A 312 -21.38 4.92 3.66
C VAL A 312 -22.29 4.45 4.79
N PHE A 313 -21.84 4.51 6.04
CA PHE A 313 -22.67 4.10 7.18
C PHE A 313 -23.57 5.25 7.67
N LEU A 314 -23.01 6.29 8.30
CA LEU A 314 -23.80 7.39 8.88
C LEU A 314 -24.56 8.19 7.82
N GLY A 315 -23.91 8.48 6.69
CA GLY A 315 -24.47 9.29 5.61
C GLY A 315 -25.62 8.59 4.90
N SER A 316 -25.54 7.27 4.68
CA SER A 316 -26.65 6.47 4.16
C SER A 316 -27.83 6.44 5.11
N ILE A 317 -27.59 6.35 6.42
CA ILE A 317 -28.65 6.43 7.42
C ILE A 317 -29.28 7.83 7.38
N ALA A 318 -28.49 8.90 7.51
CA ALA A 318 -28.98 10.27 7.57
C ALA A 318 -29.67 10.75 6.28
N ALA A 319 -29.09 10.50 5.11
CA ALA A 319 -29.74 10.82 3.83
C ALA A 319 -30.99 9.96 3.65
N GLY A 320 -30.90 8.69 4.00
CA GLY A 320 -32.03 7.77 3.94
C GLY A 320 -33.17 8.15 4.88
N THR A 321 -32.88 8.68 6.08
CA THR A 321 -33.89 9.21 7.02
C THR A 321 -34.50 10.48 6.47
N ALA A 322 -33.67 11.38 5.93
CA ALA A 322 -34.14 12.63 5.34
C ALA A 322 -35.11 12.38 4.17
N PHE A 323 -34.85 11.39 3.30
CA PHE A 323 -35.79 11.05 2.22
C PHE A 323 -37.07 10.36 2.70
N GLN A 324 -36.99 9.47 3.69
CA GLN A 324 -38.15 8.74 4.20
C GLN A 324 -39.04 9.56 5.14
N GLN A 325 -38.46 10.56 5.81
CA GLN A 325 -39.13 11.39 6.81
C GLN A 325 -39.08 12.88 6.47
N LEU A 326 -38.86 13.24 5.20
CA LEU A 326 -38.71 14.63 4.75
C LEU A 326 -39.85 15.53 5.22
N HIS A 327 -41.08 15.02 5.10
CA HIS A 327 -42.29 15.70 5.54
C HIS A 327 -42.35 15.88 7.07
N ALA A 328 -41.83 14.94 7.85
CA ALA A 328 -41.76 15.08 9.31
C ALA A 328 -40.64 16.03 9.75
N PHE A 329 -39.49 16.04 9.08
CA PHE A 329 -38.37 16.94 9.40
C PHE A 329 -38.64 18.40 9.06
N LEU A 330 -39.39 18.68 7.98
CA LEU A 330 -39.79 20.05 7.61
C LEU A 330 -40.81 20.66 8.58
N HIS A 331 -41.50 19.83 9.37
CA HIS A 331 -42.63 20.26 10.21
C HIS A 331 -42.46 19.96 11.72
N GLN A 332 -41.31 19.41 12.17
CA GLN A 332 -41.05 19.08 13.59
C GLN A 332 -39.81 19.78 14.16
N SER A 333 -39.79 19.97 15.49
CA SER A 333 -38.69 20.63 16.21
C SER A 333 -37.40 19.79 16.28
N ALA A 334 -36.24 20.47 16.33
CA ALA A 334 -34.90 19.85 16.34
C ALA A 334 -34.66 18.85 17.50
N THR A 335 -35.45 18.91 18.57
CA THR A 335 -35.42 17.97 19.69
C THR A 335 -35.83 16.54 19.32
N GLN A 336 -36.50 16.33 18.18
CA GLN A 336 -36.89 14.99 17.71
C GLN A 336 -35.84 14.33 16.79
N ILE A 337 -34.76 15.02 16.43
CA ILE A 337 -33.73 14.50 15.50
C ILE A 337 -33.07 13.21 16.00
N PRO A 338 -32.59 13.11 17.27
CA PRO A 338 -32.00 11.86 17.77
C PRO A 338 -33.03 10.72 17.81
N ARG A 339 -34.30 11.07 18.05
CA ARG A 339 -35.42 10.11 18.07
C ARG A 339 -35.68 9.52 16.68
N ASN A 340 -35.69 10.37 15.67
CA ASN A 340 -35.95 9.99 14.28
C ASN A 340 -34.82 9.14 13.69
N ILE A 341 -33.56 9.44 14.05
CA ILE A 341 -32.40 8.62 13.70
C ILE A 341 -32.51 7.22 14.32
N GLY A 342 -32.87 7.14 15.62
CA GLY A 342 -33.04 5.86 16.31
C GLY A 342 -34.01 4.92 15.60
N VAL A 343 -35.19 5.41 15.21
CA VAL A 343 -36.23 4.59 14.53
C VAL A 343 -35.80 4.16 13.12
N SER A 344 -34.99 4.98 12.46
CA SER A 344 -34.61 4.75 11.07
C SER A 344 -33.46 3.74 10.90
N ILE A 345 -32.64 3.49 11.93
CA ILE A 345 -31.55 2.51 11.86
C ILE A 345 -32.09 1.10 11.51
N PRO A 346 -33.05 0.51 12.25
CA PRO A 346 -33.63 -0.77 11.88
C PRO A 346 -34.24 -0.78 10.47
N MET A 347 -34.88 0.30 10.05
CA MET A 347 -35.51 0.40 8.72
C MET A 347 -34.48 0.35 7.57
N LYS A 348 -33.23 0.71 7.83
CA LYS A 348 -32.14 0.68 6.83
C LYS A 348 -31.38 -0.65 6.81
N ALA A 349 -31.70 -1.60 7.68
CA ALA A 349 -31.08 -2.93 7.67
C ALA A 349 -31.23 -3.62 6.30
N THR A 350 -32.39 -3.49 5.64
CA THR A 350 -32.62 -4.10 4.31
C THR A 350 -31.66 -3.58 3.25
N PHE A 351 -31.35 -2.28 3.25
CA PHE A 351 -30.35 -1.69 2.35
C PHE A 351 -28.96 -2.26 2.61
N PHE A 352 -28.57 -2.42 3.88
CA PHE A 352 -27.26 -3.00 4.21
C PHE A 352 -27.18 -4.50 3.90
N ILE A 353 -28.28 -5.26 4.02
CA ILE A 353 -28.34 -6.66 3.59
C ILE A 353 -28.07 -6.76 2.08
N THR A 354 -28.76 -5.98 1.26
CA THR A 354 -28.54 -6.01 -0.18
C THR A 354 -27.16 -5.49 -0.56
N TYR A 355 -26.65 -4.46 0.14
CA TYR A 355 -25.27 -4.00 -0.01
C TYR A 355 -24.25 -5.12 0.27
N ILE A 356 -24.42 -5.90 1.34
CA ILE A 356 -23.53 -7.04 1.66
C ILE A 356 -23.60 -8.13 0.58
N MET A 357 -24.78 -8.40 0.01
CA MET A 357 -24.91 -9.37 -1.07
C MET A 357 -24.18 -8.91 -2.35
N VAL A 358 -24.33 -7.63 -2.72
CA VAL A 358 -23.73 -7.09 -3.96
C VAL A 358 -22.25 -6.79 -3.80
N ASP A 359 -21.87 -6.04 -2.78
CA ASP A 359 -20.47 -5.66 -2.57
C ASP A 359 -19.65 -6.77 -1.91
N GLY A 360 -20.23 -7.47 -0.94
CA GLY A 360 -19.57 -8.53 -0.19
C GLY A 360 -19.49 -9.83 -0.99
N TRP A 361 -20.63 -10.52 -1.18
CA TRP A 361 -20.63 -11.84 -1.81
C TRP A 361 -20.17 -11.80 -3.27
N ALA A 362 -20.83 -10.98 -4.09
CA ALA A 362 -20.43 -10.86 -5.50
C ALA A 362 -19.06 -10.17 -5.67
N GLY A 363 -18.64 -9.30 -4.73
CA GLY A 363 -17.30 -8.72 -4.75
C GLY A 363 -16.21 -9.75 -4.50
N ILE A 364 -16.34 -10.62 -3.50
CA ILE A 364 -15.37 -11.70 -3.24
C ILE A 364 -15.37 -12.74 -4.36
N ALA A 365 -16.55 -13.05 -4.93
CA ALA A 365 -16.66 -13.89 -6.12
C ALA A 365 -16.05 -13.24 -7.37
N SER A 366 -15.98 -11.91 -7.45
CA SER A 366 -15.25 -11.21 -8.51
C SER A 366 -13.74 -11.16 -8.23
N GLU A 367 -13.34 -11.10 -6.96
CA GLU A 367 -11.94 -11.08 -6.54
C GLU A 367 -11.23 -12.39 -6.90
N ILE A 368 -11.87 -13.57 -6.77
CA ILE A 368 -11.26 -14.85 -7.18
C ILE A 368 -10.93 -14.87 -8.68
N LEU A 369 -11.78 -14.29 -9.52
CA LEU A 369 -11.54 -14.12 -10.96
C LEU A 369 -10.50 -13.03 -11.26
N ARG A 370 -10.12 -12.24 -10.26
CA ARG A 370 -9.21 -11.09 -10.36
C ARG A 370 -9.58 -10.16 -11.52
N LEU A 371 -10.87 -9.80 -11.61
CA LEU A 371 -11.41 -9.05 -12.76
C LEU A 371 -10.64 -7.73 -13.01
N LYS A 372 -10.31 -6.98 -11.95
CA LYS A 372 -9.55 -5.72 -12.03
C LYS A 372 -8.14 -5.93 -12.62
N PRO A 373 -7.28 -6.83 -12.08
CA PRO A 373 -6.01 -7.20 -12.72
C PRO A 373 -6.14 -7.74 -14.15
N LEU A 374 -7.13 -8.60 -14.41
CA LEU A 374 -7.35 -9.24 -15.71
C LEU A 374 -7.65 -8.21 -16.81
N VAL A 375 -8.58 -7.29 -16.55
CA VAL A 375 -8.93 -6.21 -17.49
C VAL A 375 -7.72 -5.30 -17.73
N ILE A 376 -6.97 -4.94 -16.67
CA ILE A 376 -5.76 -4.12 -16.79
C ILE A 376 -4.69 -4.84 -17.61
N PHE A 377 -4.54 -6.16 -17.44
CA PHE A 377 -3.59 -6.96 -18.19
C PHE A 377 -3.91 -6.95 -19.68
N HIS A 378 -5.14 -7.26 -20.09
CA HIS A 378 -5.52 -7.23 -21.50
C HIS A 378 -5.42 -5.83 -22.12
N LEU A 379 -5.80 -4.78 -21.39
CA LEU A 379 -5.61 -3.40 -21.84
C LEU A 379 -4.13 -3.05 -22.04
N LYS A 380 -3.27 -3.43 -21.09
CA LYS A 380 -1.82 -3.24 -21.23
C LYS A 380 -1.27 -4.05 -22.40
N ASN A 381 -1.69 -5.30 -22.55
CA ASN A 381 -1.21 -6.16 -23.62
C ASN A 381 -1.58 -5.60 -25.00
N MET A 382 -2.79 -5.06 -25.14
CA MET A 382 -3.29 -4.48 -26.38
C MET A 382 -2.60 -3.15 -26.76
N PHE A 383 -2.33 -2.27 -25.78
CA PHE A 383 -1.88 -0.91 -26.06
C PHE A 383 -0.41 -0.59 -25.71
N LEU A 384 0.16 -1.30 -24.74
CA LEU A 384 1.43 -0.92 -24.09
C LEU A 384 2.53 -1.97 -24.19
N VAL A 385 2.19 -3.26 -24.20
CA VAL A 385 3.19 -4.35 -24.25
C VAL A 385 3.74 -4.48 -25.66
N LYS A 386 5.07 -4.38 -25.76
CA LYS A 386 5.81 -4.48 -27.03
C LYS A 386 6.94 -5.48 -26.99
N THR A 387 7.43 -5.80 -25.79
CA THR A 387 8.61 -6.61 -25.52
C THR A 387 8.28 -7.62 -24.41
N GLU A 388 9.10 -8.66 -24.27
CA GLU A 388 8.94 -9.68 -23.21
C GLU A 388 9.06 -9.06 -21.82
N ARG A 389 9.97 -8.09 -21.63
CA ARG A 389 10.12 -7.33 -20.38
C ARG A 389 8.84 -6.57 -20.00
N ASP A 390 8.13 -6.03 -20.99
CA ASP A 390 6.86 -5.35 -20.76
C ASP A 390 5.73 -6.33 -20.42
N LEU A 391 5.80 -7.55 -20.97
CA LEU A 391 4.89 -8.64 -20.63
C LEU A 391 5.10 -9.09 -19.17
N GLU A 392 6.35 -9.31 -18.74
CA GLU A 392 6.67 -9.64 -17.34
C GLU A 392 6.17 -8.55 -16.37
N LYS A 393 6.38 -7.27 -16.70
CA LYS A 393 5.86 -6.13 -15.93
C LYS A 393 4.34 -6.08 -15.92
N ALA A 394 3.67 -6.55 -16.98
CA ALA A 394 2.22 -6.64 -17.05
C ALA A 394 1.67 -7.83 -16.25
N MET A 395 2.39 -8.96 -16.22
CA MET A 395 2.04 -10.19 -15.50
C MET A 395 2.29 -10.12 -13.99
N ASN A 396 3.04 -9.14 -13.50
CA ASN A 396 3.35 -9.01 -12.08
C ASN A 396 2.08 -8.97 -11.20
N ALA A 397 1.88 -10.04 -10.44
CA ALA A 397 0.82 -10.16 -9.47
C ALA A 397 1.07 -9.21 -8.30
N LYS A 398 0.44 -8.03 -8.35
CA LYS A 398 0.47 -7.04 -7.27
C LYS A 398 0.15 -7.67 -5.91
N SER A 399 0.65 -7.05 -4.85
CA SER A 399 0.28 -7.37 -3.46
C SER A 399 -1.22 -7.22 -3.21
N VAL A 400 -1.67 -7.80 -2.09
CA VAL A 400 -3.01 -7.55 -1.52
C VAL A 400 -3.26 -6.04 -1.42
N ASP A 401 -4.42 -5.60 -1.89
CA ASP A 401 -4.85 -4.19 -1.83
C ASP A 401 -5.33 -3.83 -0.40
N PHE A 402 -4.41 -3.83 0.58
CA PHE A 402 -4.69 -3.47 1.98
C PHE A 402 -5.44 -2.14 2.16
N PRO A 403 -5.17 -1.07 1.39
CA PRO A 403 -5.90 0.20 1.50
C PRO A 403 -7.41 0.09 1.27
N GLU A 404 -7.84 -0.88 0.47
CA GLU A 404 -9.24 -1.09 0.09
C GLU A 404 -9.87 -2.22 0.91
N ALA A 405 -9.17 -3.36 1.05
CA ALA A 405 -9.67 -4.54 1.75
C ALA A 405 -9.89 -4.31 3.25
N LEU A 406 -8.93 -3.69 3.96
CA LEU A 406 -9.04 -3.51 5.41
C LEU A 406 -10.25 -2.65 5.82
N PRO A 407 -10.49 -1.47 5.21
CA PRO A 407 -11.66 -0.66 5.54
C PRO A 407 -12.99 -1.33 5.20
N SER A 408 -13.06 -2.07 4.10
CA SER A 408 -14.28 -2.82 3.71
C SER A 408 -14.60 -3.91 4.71
N LEU A 409 -13.62 -4.71 5.15
CA LEU A 409 -13.80 -5.69 6.22
C LEU A 409 -14.24 -5.02 7.53
N GLN A 410 -13.66 -3.86 7.87
CA GLN A 410 -14.02 -3.10 9.07
C GLN A 410 -15.43 -2.51 9.00
N LEU A 411 -15.92 -2.15 7.82
CA LEU A 411 -17.31 -1.75 7.63
C LEU A 411 -18.26 -2.92 7.92
N TYR A 412 -17.96 -4.13 7.46
CA TYR A 412 -18.77 -5.31 7.79
C TYR A 412 -18.73 -5.65 9.28
N PHE A 413 -17.59 -5.50 9.95
CA PHE A 413 -17.53 -5.58 11.42
C PHE A 413 -18.41 -4.52 12.09
N LEU A 414 -18.35 -3.27 11.64
CA LEU A 414 -19.20 -2.19 12.16
C LEU A 414 -20.69 -2.53 11.98
N LEU A 415 -21.11 -2.94 10.79
CA LEU A 415 -22.49 -3.32 10.51
C LEU A 415 -22.94 -4.50 11.39
N GLY A 416 -22.12 -5.53 11.52
CA GLY A 416 -22.42 -6.67 12.39
C GLY A 416 -22.60 -6.24 13.85
N ILE A 417 -21.66 -5.46 14.39
CA ILE A 417 -21.69 -5.01 15.78
C ILE A 417 -22.86 -4.05 16.05
N VAL A 418 -23.23 -3.18 15.11
CA VAL A 418 -24.38 -2.28 15.26
C VAL A 418 -25.70 -3.04 15.19
N TYR A 419 -25.84 -3.95 14.22
CA TYR A 419 -27.11 -4.62 13.97
C TYR A 419 -27.30 -5.93 14.76
N MET A 420 -26.30 -6.42 15.50
CA MET A 420 -26.43 -7.66 16.28
C MET A 420 -27.56 -7.63 17.31
N VAL A 421 -27.82 -6.48 17.93
CA VAL A 421 -28.93 -6.29 18.89
C VAL A 421 -30.18 -5.74 18.22
N VAL A 422 -30.02 -4.95 17.15
CA VAL A 422 -31.13 -4.24 16.51
C VAL A 422 -31.88 -5.12 15.51
N THR A 423 -31.18 -5.78 14.59
CA THR A 423 -31.76 -6.68 13.57
C THR A 423 -30.84 -7.88 13.32
N PRO A 424 -30.96 -8.95 14.13
CA PRO A 424 -30.06 -10.11 14.06
C PRO A 424 -30.04 -10.84 12.72
N VAL A 425 -31.09 -10.69 11.90
CA VAL A 425 -31.21 -11.26 10.54
C VAL A 425 -30.05 -10.85 9.62
N LEU A 426 -29.36 -9.74 9.91
CA LEU A 426 -28.20 -9.29 9.14
C LEU A 426 -26.93 -10.14 9.39
N LEU A 427 -26.82 -10.79 10.56
CA LEU A 427 -25.62 -11.53 10.96
C LEU A 427 -25.29 -12.75 10.09
N PRO A 428 -26.25 -13.63 9.72
CA PRO A 428 -25.97 -14.75 8.81
C PRO A 428 -25.34 -14.30 7.48
N PHE A 429 -25.77 -13.16 6.93
CA PHE A 429 -25.21 -12.64 5.68
C PHE A 429 -23.73 -12.23 5.81
N ILE A 430 -23.38 -11.63 6.95
CA ILE A 430 -22.00 -11.28 7.29
C ILE A 430 -21.15 -12.53 7.55
N LEU A 431 -21.70 -13.55 8.23
CA LEU A 431 -20.99 -14.79 8.49
C LEU A 431 -20.64 -15.52 7.19
N VAL A 432 -21.59 -15.63 6.26
CA VAL A 432 -21.35 -16.19 4.92
C VAL A 432 -20.27 -15.40 4.20
N PHE A 433 -20.32 -14.07 4.26
CA PHE A 433 -19.29 -13.22 3.67
C PHE A 433 -17.89 -13.53 4.24
N PHE A 434 -17.73 -13.57 5.57
CA PHE A 434 -16.42 -13.84 6.18
C PHE A 434 -15.92 -15.25 5.92
N ALA A 435 -16.80 -16.25 5.88
CA ALA A 435 -16.44 -17.62 5.52
C ALA A 435 -15.90 -17.68 4.08
N PHE A 436 -16.63 -17.13 3.11
CA PHE A 436 -16.19 -17.05 1.71
C PHE A 436 -14.90 -16.25 1.56
N ALA A 437 -14.81 -15.08 2.19
CA ALA A 437 -13.63 -14.23 2.15
C ALA A 437 -12.40 -14.94 2.72
N HIS A 438 -12.54 -15.71 3.80
CA HIS A 438 -11.45 -16.50 4.37
C HIS A 438 -10.90 -17.51 3.36
N PHE A 439 -11.76 -18.29 2.71
CA PHE A 439 -11.32 -19.28 1.72
C PHE A 439 -10.66 -18.63 0.51
N VAL A 440 -11.26 -17.57 -0.05
CA VAL A 440 -10.73 -16.89 -1.24
C VAL A 440 -9.40 -16.21 -0.95
N TYR A 441 -9.32 -15.39 0.11
CA TYR A 441 -8.06 -14.71 0.43
C TYR A 441 -6.97 -15.70 0.84
N ARG A 442 -7.28 -16.78 1.56
CA ARG A 442 -6.30 -17.82 1.86
C ARG A 442 -5.74 -18.45 0.59
N HIS A 443 -6.60 -18.81 -0.37
CA HIS A 443 -6.17 -19.36 -1.66
C HIS A 443 -5.28 -18.38 -2.44
N GLN A 444 -5.67 -17.11 -2.51
CA GLN A 444 -4.92 -16.11 -3.26
C GLN A 444 -3.59 -15.69 -2.62
N VAL A 445 -3.53 -15.65 -1.29
CA VAL A 445 -2.27 -15.39 -0.56
C VAL A 445 -1.25 -16.49 -0.85
N ILE A 446 -1.68 -17.74 -0.96
CA ILE A 446 -0.79 -18.87 -1.27
C ILE A 446 -0.35 -18.86 -2.74
N ASN A 447 -1.28 -18.63 -3.67
CA ASN A 447 -1.04 -18.89 -5.10
C ASN A 447 -0.66 -17.67 -5.95
N VAL A 448 -1.01 -16.46 -5.51
CA VAL A 448 -1.02 -15.30 -6.41
C VAL A 448 -0.30 -14.08 -5.85
N TYR A 449 -0.63 -13.65 -4.63
CA TYR A 449 -0.20 -12.35 -4.17
C TYR A 449 1.29 -12.31 -3.84
N ASN A 450 2.03 -11.40 -4.49
CA ASN A 450 3.41 -11.12 -4.15
C ASN A 450 3.51 -9.97 -3.13
N GLN A 451 4.15 -10.23 -1.99
CA GLN A 451 4.27 -9.26 -0.91
C GLN A 451 5.36 -8.22 -1.23
N LYS A 452 4.95 -6.94 -1.35
CA LYS A 452 5.86 -5.83 -1.69
C LYS A 452 6.77 -5.39 -0.54
N TYR A 453 6.30 -5.52 0.70
CA TYR A 453 6.99 -5.07 1.90
C TYR A 453 6.62 -5.97 3.08
N GLU A 454 7.52 -6.15 4.04
CA GLU A 454 7.24 -6.87 5.28
C GLU A 454 7.02 -5.88 6.44
N SER A 455 5.82 -5.90 7.04
CA SER A 455 5.46 -4.98 8.13
C SER A 455 5.29 -5.68 9.49
N ALA A 456 5.40 -7.01 9.56
CA ALA A 456 5.24 -7.82 10.77
C ALA A 456 3.97 -7.43 11.56
N ALA A 457 2.82 -7.44 10.88
CA ALA A 457 1.49 -7.11 11.45
C ALA A 457 1.39 -5.76 12.20
N ALA A 458 2.25 -4.78 11.93
CA ALA A 458 2.25 -3.48 12.60
C ALA A 458 0.99 -2.61 12.34
N PHE A 459 0.03 -3.09 11.55
CA PHE A 459 -1.28 -2.48 11.38
C PHE A 459 -2.31 -2.94 12.42
N TRP A 460 -2.08 -4.05 13.14
CA TRP A 460 -3.04 -4.66 14.06
C TRP A 460 -3.57 -3.71 15.16
N PRO A 461 -2.74 -2.88 15.85
CA PRO A 461 -3.26 -1.92 16.83
C PRO A 461 -4.30 -0.96 16.26
N HIS A 462 -4.16 -0.61 14.97
CA HIS A 462 -5.13 0.23 14.27
C HIS A 462 -6.43 -0.52 13.94
N VAL A 463 -6.36 -1.81 13.62
CA VAL A 463 -7.54 -2.65 13.39
C VAL A 463 -8.31 -2.85 14.70
N HIS A 464 -7.61 -3.26 15.77
CA HIS A 464 -8.20 -3.41 17.10
C HIS A 464 -8.90 -2.12 17.56
N GLY A 465 -8.21 -0.97 17.47
CA GLY A 465 -8.79 0.31 17.87
C GLY A 465 -10.05 0.69 17.08
N ARG A 466 -10.15 0.33 15.80
CA ARG A 466 -11.35 0.59 14.98
C ARG A 466 -12.51 -0.34 15.31
N ILE A 467 -12.25 -1.62 15.64
CA ILE A 467 -13.30 -2.54 16.09
C ILE A 467 -13.85 -2.09 17.45
N ILE A 468 -12.99 -1.63 18.37
CA ILE A 468 -13.44 -1.03 19.62
C ILE A 468 -14.25 0.24 19.36
N ALA A 469 -13.82 1.10 18.43
CA ALA A 469 -14.62 2.26 18.04
C ALA A 469 -16.00 1.85 17.50
N SER A 470 -16.09 0.77 16.72
CA SER A 470 -17.37 0.21 16.27
C SER A 470 -18.26 -0.27 17.42
N LEU A 471 -17.69 -0.88 18.47
CA LEU A 471 -18.44 -1.24 19.70
C LEU A 471 -18.99 -0.01 20.40
N VAL A 472 -18.17 1.04 20.57
CA VAL A 472 -18.61 2.30 21.18
C VAL A 472 -19.71 2.95 20.34
N ILE A 473 -19.56 2.97 19.01
CA ILE A 473 -20.59 3.49 18.10
C ILE A 473 -21.89 2.70 18.26
N SER A 474 -21.84 1.37 18.30
CA SER A 474 -23.03 0.53 18.49
C SER A 474 -23.74 0.84 19.82
N GLN A 475 -22.99 0.94 20.92
CA GLN A 475 -23.53 1.26 22.24
C GLN A 475 -24.20 2.63 22.27
N LEU A 476 -23.58 3.65 21.67
CA LEU A 476 -24.16 5.00 21.56
C LEU A 476 -25.41 5.02 20.68
N LEU A 477 -25.43 4.28 19.57
CA LEU A 477 -26.61 4.17 18.70
C LEU A 477 -27.75 3.42 19.38
N LEU A 478 -27.45 2.34 20.11
CA LEU A 478 -28.44 1.58 20.87
C LEU A 478 -29.04 2.45 21.99
N MET A 479 -28.21 3.25 22.67
CA MET A 479 -28.68 4.24 23.65
C MET A 479 -29.64 5.24 23.01
N GLY A 480 -29.29 5.78 21.83
CA GLY A 480 -30.16 6.64 21.04
C GLY A 480 -31.51 5.98 20.72
N LEU A 481 -31.49 4.72 20.25
CA LEU A 481 -32.68 3.93 19.93
C LEU A 481 -33.57 3.67 21.16
N LEU A 482 -33.02 3.24 22.30
CA LEU A 482 -33.84 2.93 23.48
C LEU A 482 -34.44 4.18 24.14
N SER A 483 -33.72 5.31 24.08
CA SER A 483 -34.25 6.60 24.53
C SER A 483 -35.52 7.00 23.78
N THR A 484 -35.72 6.54 22.54
CA THR A 484 -36.91 6.85 21.74
C THR A 484 -38.16 6.09 22.17
N LYS A 485 -37.98 4.90 22.78
CA LYS A 485 -39.05 3.96 23.10
C LYS A 485 -39.62 4.15 24.51
N LYS A 486 -39.39 5.31 25.14
CA LYS A 486 -39.75 5.60 26.55
C LYS A 486 -39.14 4.63 27.58
N ALA A 487 -38.17 3.80 27.18
CA ALA A 487 -37.44 2.87 28.04
C ALA A 487 -36.27 3.60 28.76
N ALA A 488 -36.54 4.77 29.33
CA ALA A 488 -35.52 5.63 29.93
C ALA A 488 -34.82 4.98 31.14
N ASN A 489 -35.49 4.04 31.82
CA ASN A 489 -34.92 3.30 32.95
C ASN A 489 -33.74 2.40 32.56
N SER A 490 -33.58 2.07 31.27
CA SER A 490 -32.45 1.28 30.76
C SER A 490 -31.23 2.13 30.37
N THR A 491 -31.38 3.45 30.26
CA THR A 491 -30.34 4.38 29.82
C THR A 491 -29.14 4.48 30.78
N PRO A 492 -29.33 4.53 32.12
CA PRO A 492 -28.19 4.58 33.06
C PRO A 492 -27.29 3.35 32.97
N LEU A 493 -27.88 2.17 32.76
CA LEU A 493 -27.15 0.92 32.58
C LEU A 493 -26.28 1.00 31.31
N LEU A 494 -26.84 1.43 30.19
CA LEU A 494 -26.11 1.54 28.92
C LEU A 494 -24.95 2.54 28.92
N ILE A 495 -24.97 3.57 29.77
CA ILE A 495 -23.86 4.54 29.88
C ILE A 495 -22.59 3.88 30.46
N VAL A 496 -22.74 2.86 31.30
CA VAL A 496 -21.61 2.14 31.91
C VAL A 496 -20.80 1.38 30.85
N LEU A 497 -21.45 0.90 29.79
CA LEU A 497 -20.82 0.08 28.74
C LEU A 497 -19.71 0.82 27.96
N PRO A 498 -19.94 2.02 27.39
CA PRO A 498 -18.88 2.81 26.75
C PRO A 498 -17.70 3.11 27.67
N ILE A 499 -17.97 3.39 28.95
CA ILE A 499 -16.91 3.66 29.94
C ILE A 499 -16.04 2.41 30.13
N LEU A 500 -16.67 1.25 30.25
CA LEU A 500 -15.98 -0.03 30.40
C LEU A 500 -15.19 -0.41 29.14
N THR A 501 -15.75 -0.22 27.94
CA THR A 501 -15.05 -0.52 26.68
C THR A 501 -13.87 0.41 26.44
N LEU A 502 -13.98 1.69 26.78
CA LEU A 502 -12.86 2.65 26.70
C LEU A 502 -11.77 2.33 27.74
N THR A 503 -12.16 1.91 28.95
CA THR A 503 -11.22 1.47 29.98
C THR A 503 -10.47 0.20 29.53
N PHE A 504 -11.19 -0.77 28.97
CA PHE A 504 -10.61 -1.96 28.36
C PHE A 504 -9.66 -1.61 27.20
N HIS A 505 -10.05 -0.67 26.33
CA HIS A 505 -9.18 -0.20 25.24
C HIS A 505 -7.87 0.38 25.78
N LYS A 506 -7.95 1.24 26.81
CA LYS A 506 -6.78 1.85 27.45
C LYS A 506 -5.89 0.77 28.08
N TYR A 507 -6.48 -0.23 28.73
CA TYR A 507 -5.75 -1.37 29.28
C TYR A 507 -5.00 -2.14 28.19
N CYS A 508 -5.69 -2.58 27.13
CA CYS A 508 -5.07 -3.30 26.01
C CYS A 508 -4.01 -2.47 25.29
N LYS A 509 -4.25 -1.16 25.12
CA LYS A 509 -3.29 -0.24 24.52
C LYS A 509 -2.00 -0.17 25.34
N ASN A 510 -2.11 -0.01 26.66
CA ASN A 510 -0.95 0.05 27.54
C ASN A 510 -0.21 -1.30 27.63
N ARG A 511 -0.94 -2.42 27.60
CA ARG A 511 -0.38 -3.77 27.74
C ARG A 511 0.27 -4.32 26.47
N PHE A 512 -0.36 -4.13 25.30
CA PHE A 512 0.02 -4.80 24.05
C PHE A 512 0.57 -3.87 22.97
N GLU A 513 0.14 -2.60 22.87
CA GLU A 513 0.65 -1.69 21.83
C GLU A 513 2.18 -1.50 21.88
N PRO A 514 2.85 -1.49 23.06
CA PRO A 514 4.31 -1.42 23.11
C PRO A 514 5.03 -2.46 22.25
N ALA A 515 4.51 -3.70 22.16
CA ALA A 515 5.10 -4.78 21.36
C ALA A 515 5.08 -4.51 19.83
N PHE A 516 4.28 -3.54 19.37
CA PHE A 516 4.17 -3.15 17.96
C PHE A 516 4.87 -1.81 17.65
N ARG A 517 5.20 -1.03 18.68
CA ARG A 517 5.77 0.32 18.55
C ARG A 517 7.23 0.39 18.96
N LYS A 518 7.61 -0.41 19.96
CA LYS A 518 8.94 -0.45 20.56
C LYS A 518 9.52 -1.84 20.32
N TYR A 519 10.77 -1.89 19.91
CA TYR A 519 11.48 -3.15 19.81
C TYR A 519 12.19 -3.42 21.14
N PRO A 520 11.90 -4.55 21.83
CA PRO A 520 12.53 -4.86 23.12
C PRO A 520 14.05 -4.98 23.00
N LEU A 521 14.78 -4.39 23.93
CA LEU A 521 16.25 -4.42 23.93
C LEU A 521 16.82 -5.81 24.30
N GLU A 522 16.10 -6.57 25.13
CA GLU A 522 16.43 -7.96 25.46
C GLU A 522 16.46 -8.81 24.20
N GLU A 523 15.39 -8.77 23.39
CA GLU A 523 15.30 -9.47 22.11
C GLU A 523 16.39 -9.04 21.13
N ALA A 524 16.67 -7.73 21.06
CA ALA A 524 17.73 -7.20 20.21
C ALA A 524 19.11 -7.76 20.60
N MET A 525 19.41 -7.80 21.91
CA MET A 525 20.67 -8.31 22.43
C MET A 525 20.79 -9.82 22.23
N THR A 526 19.76 -10.59 22.57
CA THR A 526 19.73 -12.05 22.36
C THR A 526 20.05 -12.40 20.91
N LYS A 527 19.42 -11.69 19.96
CA LYS A 527 19.65 -11.90 18.54
C LYS A 527 21.05 -11.47 18.09
N ASP A 528 21.56 -10.35 18.59
CA ASP A 528 22.92 -9.91 18.30
C ASP A 528 23.95 -10.91 18.85
N THR A 529 23.75 -11.48 20.05
CA THR A 529 24.65 -12.51 20.61
C THR A 529 24.62 -13.81 19.83
N GLN A 530 23.45 -14.20 19.29
CA GLN A 530 23.34 -15.36 18.41
C GLN A 530 24.12 -15.13 17.11
N ASP A 531 23.94 -13.98 16.46
CA ASP A 531 24.62 -13.68 15.19
C ASP A 531 26.14 -13.49 15.33
N LEU A 532 26.60 -12.93 16.46
CA LEU A 532 28.03 -12.77 16.76
C LEU A 532 28.79 -14.11 16.83
N ALA A 533 28.09 -15.21 17.11
CA ALA A 533 28.70 -16.54 17.11
C ALA A 533 29.04 -17.05 15.69
N PHE A 534 28.49 -16.43 14.63
CA PHE A 534 28.56 -16.97 13.27
C PHE A 534 29.35 -16.11 12.27
N GLU A 535 29.52 -14.79 12.44
CA GLU A 535 30.11 -13.93 11.39
C GLU A 535 30.94 -12.71 11.89
N SER A 536 31.79 -12.17 10.99
CA SER A 536 32.66 -11.00 11.25
C SER A 536 32.08 -9.64 10.81
N ASP A 537 32.40 -8.58 11.54
CA ASP A 537 31.94 -7.19 11.33
C ASP A 537 32.22 -6.61 9.93
N VAL A 538 33.27 -7.09 9.25
CA VAL A 538 33.70 -6.58 7.93
C VAL A 538 32.65 -6.89 6.86
N GLY A 539 31.99 -8.05 6.95
CA GLY A 539 30.89 -8.43 6.04
C GLY A 539 29.61 -7.62 6.29
N LEU A 540 29.37 -7.20 7.53
CA LEU A 540 28.19 -6.40 7.87
C LEU A 540 28.28 -4.99 7.27
N LYS A 541 29.46 -4.37 7.29
CA LYS A 541 29.66 -3.02 6.74
C LYS A 541 29.40 -2.96 5.24
N SER A 542 29.94 -3.92 4.47
CA SER A 542 29.72 -3.97 3.03
C SER A 542 28.25 -4.25 2.70
N TYR A 543 27.62 -5.17 3.43
CA TYR A 543 26.18 -5.47 3.30
C TYR A 543 25.29 -4.24 3.54
N LEU A 544 25.54 -3.48 4.62
CA LEU A 544 24.70 -2.34 5.00
C LEU A 544 24.95 -1.08 4.16
N THR A 545 26.17 -0.88 3.65
CA THR A 545 26.52 0.32 2.86
C THR A 545 25.75 0.37 1.54
N ASN A 546 25.55 -0.78 0.89
CA ASN A 546 24.86 -0.85 -0.40
C ASN A 546 23.33 -0.99 -0.29
N ALA A 547 22.81 -1.32 0.91
CA ALA A 547 21.39 -1.62 1.12
C ALA A 547 20.46 -0.41 0.90
N TYR A 548 20.88 0.78 1.33
CA TYR A 548 20.06 2.01 1.27
C TYR A 548 20.52 3.01 0.21
N VAL A 549 21.14 2.50 -0.87
CA VAL A 549 21.41 3.30 -2.06
C VAL A 549 20.12 3.44 -2.86
N HIS A 550 19.89 4.62 -3.45
CA HIS A 550 18.69 4.84 -4.25
C HIS A 550 18.65 3.81 -5.40
N PRO A 551 17.54 3.07 -5.63
CA PRO A 551 17.45 2.00 -6.63
C PRO A 551 17.83 2.37 -8.07
N ILE A 552 17.91 3.66 -8.37
CA ILE A 552 18.21 4.18 -9.71
C ILE A 552 19.72 4.14 -9.98
N PHE A 553 20.56 4.13 -8.94
CA PHE A 553 22.00 3.94 -9.08
C PHE A 553 22.35 2.48 -9.36
N HIS A 554 21.67 1.53 -8.70
CA HIS A 554 21.82 0.08 -8.97
C HIS A 554 21.48 -0.29 -10.42
N SER A 555 20.37 0.24 -10.97
CA SER A 555 20.01 0.01 -12.37
C SER A 555 21.02 0.56 -13.38
N PHE A 556 21.90 1.48 -12.95
CA PHE A 556 22.93 2.04 -13.82
C PHE A 556 24.21 1.19 -13.77
N GLU A 557 24.62 0.73 -12.58
CA GLU A 557 25.78 -0.17 -12.43
C GLU A 557 25.56 -1.52 -13.12
N GLU A 558 24.35 -2.10 -13.03
CA GLU A 558 24.01 -3.33 -13.76
C GLU A 558 24.11 -3.17 -15.29
N VAL A 559 23.78 -1.97 -15.80
CA VAL A 559 23.85 -1.64 -17.22
C VAL A 559 25.31 -1.49 -17.67
N GLU A 560 26.15 -0.78 -16.92
CA GLU A 560 27.58 -0.68 -17.23
C GLU A 560 28.26 -2.06 -17.18
N LEU A 561 27.92 -2.91 -16.19
CA LEU A 561 28.45 -4.28 -16.10
C LEU A 561 27.96 -5.18 -17.25
N ALA A 562 26.72 -5.02 -17.70
CA ALA A 562 26.18 -5.77 -18.84
C ALA A 562 26.84 -5.33 -20.16
N GLU A 563 27.02 -4.03 -20.40
CA GLU A 563 27.72 -3.53 -21.60
C GLU A 563 29.19 -3.98 -21.63
N VAL A 564 29.90 -3.90 -20.49
CA VAL A 564 31.31 -4.35 -20.40
C VAL A 564 31.46 -5.87 -20.63
N ARG A 565 30.48 -6.69 -20.22
CA ARG A 565 30.50 -8.14 -20.52
C ARG A 565 30.22 -8.45 -21.99
N VAL A 566 29.34 -7.68 -22.64
CA VAL A 566 29.02 -7.87 -24.06
C VAL A 566 30.20 -7.47 -24.95
N ASP A 567 30.88 -6.34 -24.66
CA ASP A 567 32.04 -5.90 -25.44
C ASP A 567 33.26 -6.83 -25.28
N LYS A 568 33.49 -7.39 -24.09
CA LYS A 568 34.59 -8.35 -23.87
C LYS A 568 34.41 -9.67 -24.63
N ASN A 569 33.18 -10.13 -24.81
CA ASN A 569 32.92 -11.36 -25.56
C ASN A 569 32.98 -11.15 -27.09
N GLN A 570 32.83 -9.91 -27.58
CA GLN A 570 33.00 -9.60 -29.00
C GLN A 570 34.47 -9.45 -29.43
N ALA A 571 35.38 -9.16 -28.50
CA ALA A 571 36.80 -8.94 -28.79
C ALA A 571 37.63 -10.24 -28.98
N HIS A 572 37.06 -11.43 -28.71
CA HIS A 572 37.79 -12.71 -28.77
C HIS A 572 37.56 -13.56 -30.03
N ILE A 573 36.87 -13.03 -31.05
CA ILE A 573 36.59 -13.77 -32.30
C ILE A 573 37.14 -12.98 -33.49
N MET A 574 38.44 -13.08 -33.76
CA MET A 574 39.00 -12.79 -35.09
C MET A 574 40.34 -13.49 -35.35
N ASN A 575 40.27 -14.52 -36.21
CA ASN A 575 41.28 -15.17 -37.07
C ASN A 575 42.41 -16.03 -36.43
N PRO A 576 42.85 -17.14 -37.10
CA PRO A 576 43.00 -17.29 -38.56
C PRO A 576 42.40 -18.56 -39.23
N SER A 577 42.37 -18.51 -40.57
CA SER A 577 42.06 -19.54 -41.58
C SER A 577 43.29 -20.44 -41.90
N PRO A 578 43.25 -21.34 -42.91
CA PRO A 578 42.31 -22.44 -43.21
C PRO A 578 43.04 -23.82 -43.26
N THR A 579 42.35 -24.94 -43.08
CA THR A 579 42.81 -26.25 -43.59
C THR A 579 41.64 -27.20 -43.80
N ILE A 580 41.72 -27.91 -44.93
CA ILE A 580 40.75 -28.83 -45.52
C ILE A 580 40.80 -30.17 -44.78
N ASN A 581 39.63 -30.78 -44.51
CA ASN A 581 39.34 -32.19 -44.87
C ASN A 581 37.87 -32.55 -44.59
N GLU A 582 37.32 -33.27 -45.55
CA GLU A 582 36.00 -33.89 -45.62
C GLU A 582 35.87 -35.00 -44.56
N ASP A 583 34.69 -35.14 -43.92
CA ASP A 583 33.76 -36.24 -44.20
C ASP A 583 32.60 -36.36 -43.18
N GLU A 584 31.48 -36.91 -43.68
CA GLU A 584 30.36 -37.59 -42.98
C GLU A 584 29.17 -36.81 -42.35
N ARG A 585 28.13 -36.71 -43.18
CA ARG A 585 26.70 -37.07 -43.00
C ARG A 585 26.02 -37.03 -41.60
N SER A 586 24.98 -36.19 -41.60
CA SER A 586 23.61 -36.40 -41.08
C SER A 586 23.38 -36.59 -39.58
N GLN A 587 22.78 -35.57 -38.95
CA GLN A 587 21.51 -35.70 -38.23
C GLN A 587 20.90 -34.31 -37.96
N SER A 588 19.65 -34.14 -38.41
CA SER A 588 18.81 -32.97 -38.17
C SER A 588 18.39 -32.93 -36.70
N GLY A 589 18.88 -31.95 -35.95
CA GLY A 589 18.38 -31.59 -34.62
C GLY A 589 18.03 -30.12 -34.59
N HIS A 590 16.74 -29.80 -34.44
CA HIS A 590 16.28 -28.45 -34.11
C HIS A 590 16.74 -28.09 -32.70
N THR A 591 17.83 -27.33 -32.58
CA THR A 591 18.29 -26.80 -31.29
C THR A 591 17.56 -25.49 -30.99
N VAL A 592 16.56 -25.57 -30.13
CA VAL A 592 15.91 -24.41 -29.52
C VAL A 592 16.89 -23.82 -28.50
N TYR A 593 17.42 -22.63 -28.76
CA TYR A 593 18.21 -21.89 -27.76
C TYR A 593 17.26 -21.36 -26.67
N ARG A 594 17.17 -22.12 -25.57
CA ARG A 594 16.53 -21.66 -24.33
C ARG A 594 17.55 -20.82 -23.55
N TYR A 595 17.43 -19.50 -23.61
CA TYR A 595 18.12 -18.63 -22.66
C TYR A 595 17.42 -18.75 -21.30
N GLU A 596 18.00 -19.51 -20.38
CA GLU A 596 17.65 -19.44 -18.96
C GLU A 596 18.27 -18.18 -18.36
N PHE A 597 17.45 -17.14 -18.18
CA PHE A 597 17.78 -16.04 -17.28
C PHE A 597 17.55 -16.52 -15.84
N GLU A 598 18.62 -17.00 -15.19
CA GLU A 598 18.61 -17.17 -13.73
C GLU A 598 18.56 -15.80 -13.07
N SER A 599 17.35 -15.36 -12.74
CA SER A 599 17.15 -14.27 -11.80
C SER A 599 17.76 -14.66 -10.45
N GLN A 600 18.60 -13.80 -9.88
CA GLN A 600 19.17 -13.88 -8.53
C GLN A 600 18.12 -13.76 -7.41
N THR A 601 17.00 -14.46 -7.54
CA THR A 601 15.98 -14.62 -6.50
C THR A 601 16.15 -15.95 -5.75
N ARG A 602 17.05 -16.84 -6.21
CA ARG A 602 17.27 -18.17 -5.60
C ARG A 602 18.23 -18.20 -4.41
N MET A 603 19.01 -17.14 -4.14
CA MET A 603 19.89 -17.10 -2.96
C MET A 603 19.15 -16.97 -1.61
N TYR A 604 17.83 -16.79 -1.62
CA TYR A 604 17.02 -16.76 -0.38
C TYR A 604 16.20 -18.04 -0.14
N ARG A 605 16.37 -19.09 -0.96
CA ARG A 605 15.55 -20.31 -0.85
C ARG A 605 16.27 -21.53 -0.30
N ASN A 606 17.61 -21.55 -0.27
CA ASN A 606 18.36 -22.76 0.05
C ASN A 606 18.67 -22.97 1.54
N ASP A 607 18.26 -22.08 2.44
CA ASP A 607 18.56 -22.21 3.89
C ASP A 607 17.34 -22.64 4.74
N ILE A 608 16.25 -23.13 4.12
CA ILE A 608 15.06 -23.62 4.86
C ILE A 608 14.91 -25.16 4.79
N GLU A 609 15.70 -25.84 3.95
CA GLU A 609 15.68 -27.31 3.84
C GLU A 609 17.00 -27.93 4.30
N ALA A 610 17.38 -27.70 5.56
CA ALA A 610 18.31 -28.58 6.27
C ALA A 610 18.28 -28.30 7.77
N GLN A 611 17.49 -29.07 8.53
CA GLN A 611 17.94 -29.88 9.67
C GLN A 611 16.74 -30.44 10.46
N PRO A 612 16.91 -31.62 11.10
CA PRO A 612 15.83 -32.57 11.42
C PRO A 612 14.86 -32.15 12.52
#